data_AF-A0A2G4T5A4-F1
#
_entry.id   AF-A0A2G4T5A4-F1
#
_cell.length_a   1.000
_cell.length_b   1.000
_cell.length_c   1.000
_cell.angle_alpha   90.00
_cell.angle_beta   90.00
_cell.angle_gamma   90.00
#
_symmetry.space_group_name_H-M   'P 1'
#
loop_
_entity.id
_entity.type
_entity.pdbx_description
1 polymer ?
#
loop_
_entity_poly.entity_id
_entity_poly.type
_entity_poly.pdbx_seq_one_letter_code
_entity_poly.pdbx_strand_id
1 'polypeptide(L)'
;MFEKDLVKIKGARCGVIGKLWKDVKKREKEDGLITITVDELNTSKACNNCEKIILEPAKRTRGNSILVCKTCNTLWQRDMNAAKNMMTISLSTWRGDGRPIVFQRSNENSNRAT
;
A
#
# COMPACT_ATOMS: atom_id res chain seq x y z
N MET A 1 -8.11 -19.06 12.84
CA MET A 1 -7.00 -19.76 12.19
C MET A 1 -6.20 -18.71 11.40
N PHE A 2 -5.22 -18.08 12.04
CA PHE A 2 -4.35 -17.08 11.41
C PHE A 2 -2.91 -17.58 11.57
N GLU A 3 -2.50 -18.43 10.66
CA GLU A 3 -1.17 -19.03 10.68
C GLU A 3 -0.64 -19.07 9.25
N LYS A 4 0.63 -18.67 9.08
CA LYS A 4 1.38 -18.45 7.83
C LYS A 4 1.13 -17.02 7.28
N ASP A 5 1.87 -15.98 7.67
CA ASP A 5 3.29 -15.77 7.33
C ASP A 5 4.00 -14.78 8.28
N LEU A 6 3.79 -14.89 9.59
CA LEU A 6 4.65 -14.18 10.55
C LEU A 6 5.88 -15.02 10.89
N VAL A 7 6.80 -15.17 9.93
CA VAL A 7 8.16 -15.62 10.26
C VAL A 7 8.81 -14.52 11.09
N LYS A 8 8.70 -14.64 12.42
CA LYS A 8 9.48 -13.83 13.37
C LYS A 8 10.94 -14.26 13.25
N ILE A 9 11.70 -13.59 12.39
CA ILE A 9 13.17 -13.66 12.43
C ILE A 9 13.61 -13.00 13.74
N LYS A 10 13.75 -13.81 14.80
CA LYS A 10 14.39 -13.41 16.05
C LYS A 10 15.83 -13.04 15.71
N GLY A 11 16.20 -11.78 15.91
CA GLY A 11 17.60 -11.32 15.86
C GLY A 11 17.95 -10.26 14.81
N ALA A 12 17.08 -9.92 13.86
CA ALA A 12 17.41 -8.96 12.79
C ALA A 12 16.50 -7.72 12.80
N ARG A 13 16.65 -6.83 13.80
CA ARG A 13 16.12 -5.45 13.73
C ARG A 13 17.23 -4.44 13.42
N CYS A 14 18.20 -4.82 12.59
CA CYS A 14 19.40 -4.04 12.29
C CYS A 14 19.39 -3.46 10.85
N GLY A 15 18.22 -3.01 10.38
CA GLY A 15 18.08 -2.29 9.10
C GLY A 15 17.38 -0.94 9.31
N VAL A 16 17.52 -0.02 8.35
CA VAL A 16 16.96 1.35 8.40
C VAL A 16 15.47 1.35 8.78
N ILE A 17 14.70 0.38 8.28
CA ILE A 17 13.26 0.21 8.58
C ILE A 17 13.02 -0.03 10.08
N GLY A 18 13.84 -0.85 10.73
CA GLY A 18 13.70 -1.15 12.15
C GLY A 18 13.98 0.06 13.04
N LYS A 19 14.92 0.93 12.63
CA LYS A 19 15.19 2.20 13.31
C LYS A 19 14.06 3.19 13.08
N LEU A 20 13.63 3.37 11.83
CA LEU A 20 12.49 4.22 11.47
C LEU A 20 11.23 3.84 12.26
N TRP A 21 10.90 2.55 12.33
CA TRP A 21 9.73 2.08 13.09
C TRP A 21 9.83 2.41 14.58
N LYS A 22 11.01 2.24 15.19
CA LYS A 22 11.23 2.62 16.60
C LYS A 22 11.03 4.12 16.80
N ASP A 23 11.57 4.95 15.92
CA ASP A 23 11.50 6.40 16.02
C ASP A 23 10.06 6.89 15.83
N VAL A 24 9.33 6.34 14.85
CA VAL A 24 7.91 6.62 14.63
C VAL A 24 7.06 6.22 15.85
N LYS A 25 7.25 5.01 16.39
CA LYS A 25 6.52 4.55 17.58
C LYS A 25 6.88 5.30 18.85
N LYS A 26 8.10 5.85 18.95
CA LYS A 26 8.46 6.75 20.04
C LYS A 26 7.64 8.04 19.96
N ARG A 27 7.59 8.66 18.77
CA ARG A 27 6.83 9.91 18.54
C ARG A 27 5.32 9.73 18.71
N GLU A 28 4.80 8.55 18.35
CA GLU A 28 3.40 8.20 18.61
C GLU A 28 3.08 8.16 20.11
N LYS A 29 3.98 7.59 20.94
CA LYS A 29 3.81 7.58 22.40
C LYS A 29 3.92 8.95 23.06
N GLU A 30 4.60 9.87 22.40
CA GLU A 30 4.72 11.27 22.81
C GLU A 30 3.56 12.13 22.29
N ASP A 31 2.50 11.51 21.76
CA ASP A 31 1.34 12.16 21.11
C ASP A 31 1.73 13.13 19.98
N GLY A 32 2.94 12.98 19.42
CA GLY A 32 3.48 13.83 18.37
C GLY A 32 3.05 13.44 16.96
N LEU A 33 2.52 12.22 16.78
CA LEU A 33 1.96 11.72 15.52
C LEU A 33 1.01 10.54 15.76
N ILE A 34 0.21 10.20 14.75
CA ILE A 34 -0.59 8.97 14.69
C ILE A 34 0.03 8.04 13.64
N THR A 35 0.26 6.76 13.98
CA THR A 35 0.79 5.78 13.03
C THR A 35 -0.29 4.81 12.59
N ILE A 36 -0.52 4.75 11.27
CA ILE A 36 -1.45 3.79 10.67
C ILE A 36 -0.64 2.84 9.78
N THR A 37 -0.81 1.54 10.00
CA THR A 37 -0.27 0.50 9.11
C THR A 37 -1.28 0.21 8.01
N VAL A 38 -0.84 0.23 6.76
CA VAL A 38 -1.70 0.04 5.59
C VAL A 38 -1.23 -1.18 4.80
N ASP A 39 -2.15 -2.11 4.48
CA ASP A 39 -1.86 -3.18 3.50
C ASP A 39 -1.66 -2.53 2.13
N GLU A 40 -0.51 -2.78 1.51
CA GLU A 40 -0.09 -2.17 0.24
C GLU A 40 -0.74 -2.78 -1.01
N LEU A 41 -1.62 -3.77 -0.86
CA LEU A 41 -2.28 -4.45 -1.98
C LEU A 41 -2.82 -3.45 -3.02
N ASN A 42 -2.35 -3.61 -4.26
CA ASN A 42 -2.68 -2.80 -5.43
C ASN A 42 -2.32 -1.30 -5.36
N THR A 43 -1.70 -0.81 -4.28
CA THR A 43 -1.40 0.63 -4.13
C THR A 43 -0.46 1.16 -5.22
N SER A 44 0.49 0.37 -5.70
CA SER A 44 1.38 0.75 -6.81
C SER A 44 0.79 0.52 -8.21
N LYS A 45 -0.33 -0.22 -8.32
CA LYS A 45 -0.94 -0.63 -9.60
C LYS A 45 -2.23 0.13 -9.92
N ALA A 46 -2.94 0.59 -8.91
CA ALA A 46 -4.14 1.40 -9.08
C ALA A 46 -3.75 2.85 -9.38
N CYS A 47 -4.37 3.47 -10.37
CA CYS A 47 -4.19 4.90 -10.63
C CYS A 47 -4.95 5.70 -9.57
N ASN A 48 -4.26 6.54 -8.81
CA ASN A 48 -4.89 7.35 -7.76
C ASN A 48 -6.02 8.26 -8.28
N ASN A 49 -5.93 8.75 -9.53
CA ASN A 49 -6.96 9.60 -10.12
C ASN A 49 -8.19 8.82 -10.67
N CYS A 50 -8.02 7.54 -11.00
CA CYS A 50 -9.07 6.78 -11.70
C CYS A 50 -9.64 5.63 -10.87
N GLU A 51 -8.99 5.28 -9.76
CA GLU A 51 -9.36 4.18 -8.88
C GLU A 51 -9.49 2.83 -9.61
N LYS A 52 -8.64 2.62 -10.62
CA LYS A 52 -8.60 1.40 -11.45
C LYS A 52 -7.18 0.83 -11.52
N ILE A 53 -7.07 -0.49 -11.57
CA ILE A 53 -5.80 -1.24 -11.71
C ILE A 53 -5.41 -1.29 -13.20
N ILE A 54 -4.91 -0.17 -13.71
CA ILE A 54 -4.66 0.04 -15.16
C ILE A 54 -3.33 0.74 -15.44
N LEU A 55 -2.43 0.79 -14.45
CA LEU A 55 -1.11 1.38 -14.60
C LEU A 55 -0.18 0.41 -15.33
N GLU A 56 0.51 0.92 -16.35
CA GLU A 56 1.55 0.20 -17.08
C GLU A 56 2.88 0.95 -17.02
N PRO A 57 4.03 0.28 -17.19
CA PRO A 57 5.32 0.96 -17.31
C PRO A 57 5.32 1.98 -18.44
N ALA A 58 5.88 3.16 -18.19
CA ALA A 58 6.07 4.16 -19.23
C ALA A 58 7.06 3.66 -20.28
N LYS A 59 6.80 3.97 -21.56
CA LYS A 59 7.75 3.67 -22.64
C LYS A 59 8.99 4.54 -22.46
N ARG A 60 10.16 4.02 -22.84
CA ARG A 60 11.47 4.72 -22.82
C ARG A 60 12.00 5.06 -21.42
N THR A 61 11.41 4.52 -20.35
CA THR A 61 11.99 4.58 -19.00
C THR A 61 12.59 3.21 -18.64
N ARG A 62 13.72 3.20 -17.94
CA ARG A 62 14.28 1.94 -17.42
C ARG A 62 13.54 1.52 -16.15
N GLY A 63 13.04 0.29 -16.14
CA GLY A 63 12.34 -0.29 -14.99
C GLY A 63 10.93 0.24 -14.77
N ASN A 64 10.40 0.00 -13.57
CA ASN A 64 9.00 0.28 -13.20
C ASN A 64 8.88 1.50 -12.28
N SER A 65 9.80 2.46 -12.36
CA SER A 65 9.80 3.67 -11.52
C SER A 65 8.75 4.69 -11.97
N ILE A 66 8.40 4.68 -13.26
CA ILE A 66 7.40 5.57 -13.87
C ILE A 66 6.31 4.71 -14.53
N LEU A 67 5.06 4.96 -14.16
CA LEU A 67 3.89 4.28 -14.68
C LEU A 67 2.97 5.25 -15.40
N VAL A 68 2.26 4.80 -16.43
CA VAL A 68 1.26 5.56 -17.16
C VAL A 68 -0.11 4.93 -16.95
N CYS A 69 -1.11 5.77 -16.66
CA CYS A 69 -2.50 5.35 -16.61
C CYS A 69 -3.11 5.33 -18.01
N LYS A 70 -3.72 4.22 -18.42
CA LYS A 70 -4.36 4.09 -19.75
C LYS A 70 -5.68 4.81 -19.91
N THR A 71 -6.28 5.28 -18.82
CA THR A 71 -7.54 6.04 -18.88
C THR A 71 -7.30 7.53 -18.87
N CYS A 72 -6.53 8.05 -17.90
CA CYS A 72 -6.31 9.50 -17.78
C CYS A 72 -4.96 9.99 -18.32
N ASN A 73 -4.13 9.11 -18.88
CA ASN A 73 -2.79 9.41 -19.40
C ASN A 73 -1.81 10.06 -18.40
N THR A 74 -2.15 10.08 -17.10
CA THR A 74 -1.26 10.62 -16.07
C THR A 74 -0.03 9.73 -15.93
N LEU A 75 1.15 10.38 -15.93
CA LEU A 75 2.42 9.76 -15.57
C LEU A 75 2.62 9.84 -14.06
N TRP A 76 2.92 8.70 -13.45
CA TRP A 76 3.12 8.54 -12.03
C TRP A 76 4.54 8.09 -11.76
N GLN A 77 5.25 8.79 -10.87
CA GLN A 77 6.31 8.13 -10.13
C GLN A 77 5.66 7.07 -9.23
N ARG A 78 6.05 5.80 -9.36
CA ARG A 78 5.34 4.65 -8.79
C ARG A 78 5.10 4.79 -7.29
N ASP A 79 6.12 5.24 -6.55
CA ASP A 79 6.06 5.31 -5.09
C ASP A 79 5.22 6.51 -4.64
N MET A 80 5.22 7.63 -5.37
CA MET A 80 4.29 8.73 -5.13
C MET A 80 2.83 8.33 -5.34
N ASN A 81 2.54 7.54 -6.39
CA ASN A 81 1.19 6.99 -6.60
C ASN A 81 0.81 6.03 -5.46
N ALA A 82 1.70 5.12 -5.08
CA ALA A 82 1.48 4.21 -3.97
C ALA A 82 1.24 4.95 -2.65
N ALA A 83 2.03 5.99 -2.36
CA ALA A 83 1.86 6.81 -1.16
C ALA A 83 0.50 7.53 -1.13
N LYS A 84 0.06 8.12 -2.25
CA LYS A 84 -1.27 8.73 -2.35
C LYS A 84 -2.40 7.72 -2.16
N ASN A 85 -2.25 6.51 -2.69
CA ASN A 85 -3.21 5.44 -2.51
C ASN A 85 -3.26 4.95 -1.05
N MET A 86 -2.12 4.81 -0.38
CA MET A 86 -2.06 4.48 1.06
C MET A 86 -2.72 5.57 1.91
N MET A 87 -2.53 6.85 1.57
CA MET A 87 -3.22 7.95 2.24
C MET A 87 -4.74 7.89 2.01
N THR A 88 -5.17 7.61 0.78
CA THR A 88 -6.59 7.45 0.42
C THR A 88 -7.25 6.33 1.23
N ILE A 89 -6.61 5.17 1.34
CA ILE A 89 -7.07 4.05 2.17
C ILE A 89 -7.20 4.48 3.64
N SER A 90 -6.18 5.16 4.16
CA SER A 90 -6.14 5.59 5.57
C SER A 90 -7.28 6.55 5.89
N LEU A 91 -7.50 7.55 5.02
CA LEU A 91 -8.58 8.52 5.18
C LEU A 91 -9.97 7.88 5.06
N SER A 92 -10.16 6.98 4.09
CA SER A 92 -11.42 6.24 3.92
C SER A 92 -11.73 5.40 5.16
N THR A 93 -10.72 4.71 5.70
CA THR A 93 -10.87 3.92 6.93
C THR A 93 -11.19 4.81 8.12
N TRP A 94 -10.50 5.95 8.26
CA TRP A 94 -10.73 6.92 9.32
C TRP A 94 -12.14 7.51 9.31
N ARG A 95 -12.72 7.70 8.13
CA ARG A 95 -14.10 8.21 7.95
C ARG A 95 -15.19 7.17 8.21
N GLY A 96 -14.84 5.89 8.32
CA GLY A 96 -15.81 4.80 8.46
C GLY A 96 -16.30 4.21 7.13
N ASP A 97 -15.79 4.68 5.99
CA ASP A 97 -16.14 4.19 4.65
C ASP A 97 -15.52 2.81 4.34
N GLY A 98 -14.60 2.36 5.20
CA GLY A 98 -13.84 1.13 5.02
C GLY A 98 -12.75 1.28 3.95
N ARG A 99 -12.24 0.14 3.46
CA ARG A 99 -11.17 0.11 2.45
C ARG A 99 -11.77 0.16 1.04
N PRO A 100 -11.33 1.04 0.13
CA PRO A 100 -11.88 1.10 -1.22
C PRO A 100 -11.72 -0.23 -1.98
N ILE A 101 -12.73 -0.58 -2.79
CA ILE A 101 -12.86 -1.89 -3.46
C ILE A 101 -11.60 -2.26 -4.26
N VAL A 102 -11.01 -1.29 -4.98
CA VAL A 102 -9.79 -1.49 -5.79
C VAL A 102 -8.60 -2.00 -4.98
N PHE A 103 -8.60 -1.75 -3.67
CA PHE A 103 -7.55 -2.16 -2.74
C PHE A 103 -7.94 -3.37 -1.89
N GLN A 104 -9.18 -3.87 -1.97
CA GLN A 104 -9.63 -5.06 -1.25
C GLN A 104 -9.06 -6.34 -1.88
N ARG A 105 -8.96 -7.40 -1.08
CA ARG A 105 -8.67 -8.75 -1.60
C ARG A 105 -9.93 -9.27 -2.29
N SER A 106 -9.81 -9.81 -3.50
CA SER A 106 -10.92 -10.50 -4.14
C SER A 106 -11.27 -11.78 -3.37
N ASN A 107 -12.55 -12.01 -3.10
CA ASN A 107 -13.05 -13.23 -2.46
C ASN A 107 -13.13 -14.42 -3.45
N GLU A 108 -12.18 -14.56 -4.38
CA GLU A 108 -12.21 -15.64 -5.38
C GLU A 108 -11.87 -17.02 -4.79
N ASN A 109 -11.47 -17.10 -3.52
CA ASN A 109 -11.11 -18.36 -2.86
C ASN A 109 -12.25 -19.05 -2.08
N SER A 110 -13.50 -18.57 -2.12
CA SER A 110 -14.61 -19.25 -1.43
C SER A 110 -15.25 -20.40 -2.21
N ASN A 111 -14.88 -20.61 -3.49
CA ASN A 111 -15.50 -21.61 -4.37
C ASN A 111 -14.54 -22.74 -4.83
N ARG A 112 -13.44 -22.99 -4.12
CA ARG A 112 -12.52 -24.13 -4.40
C ARG A 112 -12.49 -25.19 -3.28
N ALA A 113 -13.55 -25.24 -2.47
CA ALA A 113 -13.76 -26.29 -1.48
C ALA A 113 -15.16 -26.90 -1.66
N THR A 114 -15.35 -27.60 -2.78
CA THR A 114 -16.38 -28.64 -2.98
C THR A 114 -15.76 -29.72 -3.84
#